data_AF-A0A946QGL1-F1
#
_entry.id   AF-A0A946QGL1-F1
#
_cell.length_a   1.000
_cell.length_b   1.000
_cell.length_c   1.000
_cell.angle_alpha   90.00
_cell.angle_beta   90.00
_cell.angle_gamma   90.00
#
_symmetry.space_group_name_H-M   'P 1'
#
loop_
_entity.id
_entity.type
_entity.pdbx_description
1 polymer ?
#
loop_
_entity_poly.entity_id
_entity_poly.type
_entity_poly.pdbx_seq_one_letter_code
_entity_poly.pdbx_strand_id
1 'polypeptide(L)'
;MSWLAIEKETGMPRRTIKRAYDEWESEQSQKKPDEPRVEDVWELRRKHIDSLIRIAEVLIENISIPDSPSIDMLAKDRLDRIWSNDILQQLPIDKLANNDDRNARIQSMTHSFKLLFHSLKTHTKGKVDWYPLSQWSYAWDLCIADLHNLDAQSEKQLNDFFGQTQNLLQDIKRDSGNKNAIKTIVANLRRILWSRITHQQLDSWSPVVQIVALKDRKQGVVWYGRPSDVILRFKEARLAYKTSDIINKVAKNLCLERYLNIIGQLTTEVGIIQGAIEKLSASLSSDVLRPIIEQSRCELCPV
;
A
#
# COMPACT_ATOMS: atom_id res chain seq x y z
N MET A 1 -24.95 27.16 -54.46
CA MET A 1 -23.97 26.73 -55.49
C MET A 1 -24.72 26.12 -56.66
N SER A 2 -24.36 26.48 -57.90
CA SER A 2 -24.96 25.89 -59.11
C SER A 2 -24.07 24.77 -59.63
N TRP A 3 -24.63 23.58 -59.88
CA TRP A 3 -23.88 22.42 -60.38
C TRP A 3 -23.18 22.67 -61.73
N LEU A 4 -23.71 23.59 -62.54
CA LEU A 4 -23.10 24.02 -63.81
C LEU A 4 -21.80 24.81 -63.60
N ALA A 5 -21.70 25.57 -62.51
CA ALA A 5 -20.47 26.31 -62.19
C ALA A 5 -19.35 25.35 -61.78
N ILE A 6 -19.68 24.33 -60.98
CA ILE A 6 -18.73 23.32 -60.48
C ILE A 6 -18.24 22.43 -61.63
N GLU A 7 -19.12 22.04 -62.56
CA GLU A 7 -18.72 21.30 -63.78
C GLU A 7 -17.75 22.10 -64.65
N LYS A 8 -17.97 23.41 -64.81
CA LYS A 8 -17.09 24.30 -65.56
C LYS A 8 -15.72 24.49 -64.89
N GLU A 9 -15.68 24.52 -63.56
CA GLU A 9 -14.43 24.68 -62.79
C GLU A 9 -13.63 23.39 -62.68
N THR A 10 -14.29 22.23 -62.53
CA THR A 10 -13.62 20.95 -62.27
C THR A 10 -13.41 20.10 -63.53
N GLY A 11 -14.07 20.44 -64.64
CA GLY A 11 -14.04 19.67 -65.88
C GLY A 11 -14.71 18.30 -65.79
N MET A 12 -15.32 17.97 -64.64
CA MET A 12 -15.97 16.69 -64.41
C MET A 12 -17.47 16.77 -64.75
N PRO A 13 -18.04 15.75 -65.42
CA PRO A 13 -19.46 15.75 -65.77
C PRO A 13 -20.34 15.89 -64.54
N ARG A 14 -21.37 16.74 -64.62
CA ARG A 14 -22.29 17.05 -63.52
C ARG A 14 -22.86 15.82 -62.81
N ARG A 15 -23.13 14.74 -63.56
CA ARG A 15 -23.66 13.48 -62.99
C ARG A 15 -22.68 12.82 -62.02
N THR A 16 -21.39 12.88 -62.32
CA THR A 16 -20.33 12.28 -61.48
C THR A 16 -20.15 13.07 -60.20
N ILE A 17 -20.13 14.41 -60.31
CA ILE A 17 -20.01 15.30 -59.15
C ILE A 17 -21.21 15.15 -58.22
N LYS A 18 -22.42 15.13 -58.79
CA LYS A 18 -23.64 14.96 -58.00
C LYS A 18 -23.64 13.61 -57.28
N ARG A 19 -23.25 12.53 -57.95
CA ARG A 19 -23.20 11.20 -57.33
C ARG A 19 -22.18 11.13 -56.18
N ALA A 20 -21.00 11.71 -56.36
CA ALA A 20 -19.99 11.79 -55.30
C ALA A 20 -20.44 12.66 -54.12
N TYR A 21 -21.19 13.73 -54.39
CA TYR A 21 -21.79 14.55 -53.34
C TYR A 21 -22.90 13.81 -52.61
N ASP A 22 -23.81 13.15 -53.32
CA ASP A 22 -24.90 12.36 -52.74
C ASP A 22 -24.34 11.16 -51.93
N GLU A 23 -23.25 10.53 -52.39
CA GLU A 23 -22.52 9.47 -51.66
C GLU A 23 -21.82 10.03 -50.40
N TRP A 24 -21.13 11.15 -50.51
CA TRP A 24 -20.53 11.84 -49.36
C TRP A 24 -21.59 12.31 -48.35
N GLU A 25 -22.72 12.86 -48.82
CA GLU A 25 -23.84 13.28 -47.98
C GLU A 25 -24.51 12.08 -47.31
N SER A 26 -24.63 10.94 -48.01
CA SER A 26 -25.09 9.67 -47.43
C SER A 26 -24.12 9.13 -46.37
N GLU A 27 -22.81 9.21 -46.61
CA GLU A 27 -21.79 8.81 -45.63
C GLU A 27 -21.76 9.73 -44.39
N GLN A 28 -21.98 11.04 -44.58
CA GLN A 28 -22.14 11.99 -43.47
C GLN A 28 -23.46 11.76 -42.72
N SER A 29 -24.54 11.42 -43.41
CA SER A 29 -25.86 11.12 -42.82
C SER A 29 -25.85 9.80 -42.04
N GLN A 30 -25.04 8.82 -42.46
CA GLN A 30 -24.78 7.59 -41.71
C GLN A 30 -23.81 7.79 -40.55
N LYS A 31 -23.01 8.87 -40.56
CA LYS A 31 -22.20 9.35 -39.43
C LYS A 31 -22.94 10.41 -38.59
N LYS A 32 -24.25 10.27 -38.39
CA LYS A 32 -24.85 10.93 -37.22
C LYS A 32 -24.16 10.32 -35.99
N PRO A 33 -23.50 11.11 -35.13
CA PRO A 33 -23.09 10.57 -33.84
C PRO A 33 -24.36 10.08 -33.16
N ASP A 34 -24.39 8.80 -32.78
CA ASP A 34 -25.40 8.30 -31.85
C ASP A 34 -25.34 9.20 -30.63
N GLU A 35 -26.29 10.14 -30.49
CA GLU A 35 -26.49 10.81 -29.22
C GLU A 35 -26.74 9.69 -28.22
N PRO A 36 -25.88 9.54 -27.19
CA PRO A 36 -26.04 8.46 -26.23
C PRO A 36 -27.44 8.57 -25.65
N ARG A 37 -28.18 7.45 -25.62
CA ARG A 37 -29.53 7.45 -25.07
C ARG A 37 -29.43 7.94 -23.63
N VAL A 38 -30.45 8.64 -23.15
CA VAL A 38 -30.49 9.16 -21.78
C VAL A 38 -30.18 8.05 -20.77
N GLU A 39 -30.66 6.82 -21.02
CA GLU A 39 -30.34 5.62 -20.24
C GLU A 39 -28.83 5.29 -20.20
N ASP A 40 -28.12 5.44 -21.32
CA ASP A 40 -26.68 5.17 -21.42
C ASP A 40 -25.87 6.18 -20.62
N VAL A 41 -26.25 7.46 -20.67
CA VAL A 41 -25.62 8.53 -19.88
C VAL A 41 -25.81 8.29 -18.38
N TRP A 42 -27.02 7.92 -17.96
CA TRP A 42 -27.30 7.57 -16.56
C TRP A 42 -26.51 6.36 -16.08
N GLU A 43 -26.38 5.32 -16.91
CA GLU A 43 -25.61 4.13 -16.57
C GLU A 43 -24.11 4.45 -16.45
N LEU A 44 -23.56 5.22 -17.39
CA LEU A 44 -22.18 5.68 -17.34
C LEU A 44 -21.92 6.53 -16.09
N ARG A 45 -22.87 7.41 -15.73
CA ARG A 45 -22.76 8.24 -14.51
C ARG A 45 -22.77 7.38 -13.26
N ARG A 46 -23.64 6.37 -13.19
CA ARG A 46 -23.68 5.41 -12.07
C ARG A 46 -22.35 4.68 -11.94
N LYS A 47 -21.82 4.12 -13.04
CA LYS A 47 -20.52 3.44 -13.07
C LYS A 47 -19.37 4.34 -12.61
N HIS A 48 -19.40 5.62 -13.00
CA HIS A 48 -18.41 6.60 -12.54
C HIS A 48 -18.49 6.81 -11.02
N ILE A 49 -19.68 7.04 -10.47
CA ILE A 49 -19.89 7.19 -9.02
C ILE A 49 -19.41 5.95 -8.27
N ASP A 50 -19.79 4.76 -8.73
CA ASP A 50 -19.38 3.50 -8.10
C ASP A 50 -17.85 3.31 -8.16
N SER A 51 -17.20 3.75 -9.24
CA SER A 51 -15.73 3.74 -9.35
C SER A 51 -15.05 4.70 -8.36
N LEU A 52 -15.64 5.87 -8.11
CA LEU A 52 -15.13 6.83 -7.13
C LEU A 52 -15.27 6.30 -5.69
N ILE A 53 -16.41 5.69 -5.37
CA ILE A 53 -16.65 5.04 -4.07
C ILE A 53 -15.66 3.89 -3.89
N ARG A 54 -15.50 3.03 -4.91
CA ARG A 54 -14.57 1.91 -4.88
C ARG A 54 -13.14 2.34 -4.58
N ILE A 55 -12.69 3.45 -5.17
CA ILE A 55 -11.35 3.97 -4.90
C ILE A 55 -11.20 4.49 -3.49
N ALA A 56 -12.25 5.10 -2.93
CA ALA A 56 -12.25 5.56 -1.56
C ALA A 56 -12.13 4.37 -0.58
N GLU A 57 -12.93 3.32 -0.77
CA GLU A 57 -12.88 2.09 0.02
C GLU A 57 -11.48 1.46 0.00
N VAL A 58 -10.93 1.32 -1.21
CA VAL A 58 -9.62 0.70 -1.40
C VAL A 58 -8.49 1.51 -0.80
N LEU A 59 -8.56 2.84 -0.89
CA LEU A 59 -7.62 3.70 -0.20
C LEU A 59 -7.64 3.38 1.30
N ILE A 60 -8.83 3.36 1.92
CA ILE A 60 -9.00 3.04 3.35
C ILE A 60 -8.46 1.65 3.71
N GLU A 61 -8.83 0.62 2.95
CA GLU A 61 -8.39 -0.75 3.19
C GLU A 61 -6.87 -0.88 3.20
N ASN A 62 -6.17 -0.12 2.35
CA ASN A 62 -4.73 -0.30 2.13
C ASN A 62 -3.81 0.69 2.86
N ILE A 63 -4.34 1.81 3.40
CA ILE A 63 -3.58 2.71 4.30
C ILE A 63 -3.49 2.18 5.74
N SER A 64 -4.14 1.06 6.03
CA SER A 64 -4.10 0.33 7.30
C SER A 64 -2.66 0.05 7.79
N ILE A 65 -2.47 0.00 9.09
CA ILE A 65 -1.16 -0.28 9.69
C ILE A 65 -0.85 -1.78 9.53
N PRO A 66 0.24 -2.16 8.84
CA PRO A 66 0.57 -3.57 8.65
C PRO A 66 1.18 -4.17 9.91
N ASP A 67 1.04 -5.49 10.11
CA ASP A 67 1.64 -6.20 11.24
C ASP A 67 3.18 -6.17 11.24
N SER A 68 3.79 -5.98 10.08
CA SER A 68 5.23 -5.86 9.91
C SER A 68 5.55 -4.88 8.77
N PRO A 69 6.01 -3.66 9.07
CA PRO A 69 6.34 -2.67 8.06
C PRO A 69 7.63 -3.06 7.34
N SER A 70 7.67 -2.75 6.05
CA SER A 70 8.91 -2.77 5.26
C SER A 70 9.65 -1.47 5.51
N ILE A 71 10.88 -1.54 6.01
CA ILE A 71 11.69 -0.35 6.33
C ILE A 71 12.04 0.47 5.08
N ASP A 72 12.06 -0.13 3.90
CA ASP A 72 12.40 0.59 2.67
C ASP A 72 11.16 1.15 1.93
N MET A 73 9.99 1.16 2.57
CA MET A 73 8.73 1.55 1.92
C MET A 73 8.19 2.86 2.50
N LEU A 74 8.48 3.97 1.80
CA LEU A 74 7.92 5.28 2.12
C LEU A 74 6.43 5.33 1.79
N ALA A 75 5.74 6.33 2.33
CA ALA A 75 4.32 6.53 2.15
C ALA A 75 3.94 6.68 0.67
N LYS A 76 4.78 7.39 -0.10
CA LYS A 76 4.60 7.54 -1.55
C LYS A 76 4.64 6.18 -2.26
N ASP A 77 5.64 5.36 -1.98
CA ASP A 77 5.78 4.03 -2.61
C ASP A 77 4.61 3.13 -2.23
N ARG A 78 4.15 3.25 -0.98
CA ARG A 78 2.96 2.55 -0.50
C ARG A 78 1.72 2.98 -1.25
N LEU A 79 1.47 4.29 -1.40
CA LEU A 79 0.35 4.81 -2.19
C LEU A 79 0.45 4.35 -3.66
N ASP A 80 1.64 4.41 -4.26
CA ASP A 80 1.85 3.94 -5.64
C ASP A 80 1.54 2.44 -5.80
N ARG A 81 1.81 1.61 -4.79
CA ARG A 81 1.38 0.19 -4.77
C ARG A 81 -0.13 0.04 -4.69
N ILE A 82 -0.81 0.87 -3.90
CA ILE A 82 -2.28 0.87 -3.84
C ILE A 82 -2.86 1.13 -5.24
N TRP A 83 -2.31 2.10 -5.97
CA TRP A 83 -2.75 2.44 -7.32
C TRP A 83 -2.43 1.38 -8.37
N SER A 84 -1.45 0.52 -8.11
CA SER A 84 -1.00 -0.52 -9.03
C SER A 84 -1.75 -1.85 -8.85
N ASN A 85 -2.54 -2.01 -7.78
CA ASN A 85 -3.34 -3.22 -7.56
C ASN A 85 -4.57 -3.22 -8.49
N ASP A 86 -4.94 -4.39 -9.02
CA ASP A 86 -6.11 -4.54 -9.91
C ASP A 86 -7.45 -4.51 -9.15
N ILE A 87 -7.71 -3.35 -8.56
CA ILE A 87 -8.86 -3.09 -7.70
C ILE A 87 -10.17 -2.99 -8.49
N LEU A 88 -10.10 -2.62 -9.77
CA LEU A 88 -11.23 -2.56 -10.69
C LEU A 88 -11.50 -3.90 -11.39
N GLN A 89 -10.78 -4.97 -11.01
CA GLN A 89 -10.91 -6.33 -11.57
C GLN A 89 -10.77 -6.36 -13.10
N GLN A 90 -9.98 -5.47 -13.67
CA GLN A 90 -9.83 -5.38 -15.11
C GLN A 90 -8.75 -6.35 -15.58
N LEU A 91 -9.13 -7.63 -15.71
CA LEU A 91 -8.31 -8.78 -16.14
C LEU A 91 -7.10 -9.04 -15.21
N PRO A 92 -6.98 -10.26 -14.62
CA PRO A 92 -5.85 -10.59 -13.78
C PRO A 92 -4.52 -10.37 -14.51
N ILE A 93 -3.66 -9.53 -13.95
CA ILE A 93 -2.34 -9.17 -14.49
C ILE A 93 -1.51 -10.43 -14.79
N ASP A 94 -1.72 -11.49 -14.01
CA ASP A 94 -1.03 -12.78 -14.12
C ASP A 94 -1.42 -13.59 -15.38
N LYS A 95 -2.43 -13.15 -16.12
CA LYS A 95 -2.82 -13.73 -17.42
C LYS A 95 -2.07 -13.11 -18.61
N LEU A 96 -1.25 -12.07 -18.38
CA LEU A 96 -0.44 -11.45 -19.43
C LEU A 96 0.86 -12.24 -19.59
N ALA A 97 1.10 -12.74 -20.81
CA ALA A 97 2.24 -13.62 -21.11
C ALA A 97 3.59 -12.90 -21.19
N ASN A 98 3.60 -11.58 -21.43
CA ASN A 98 4.79 -10.77 -21.61
C ASN A 98 4.95 -9.73 -20.48
N ASN A 99 6.20 -9.52 -20.02
CA ASN A 99 6.55 -8.52 -19.02
C ASN A 99 6.32 -7.09 -19.51
N ASP A 100 6.50 -6.81 -20.80
CA ASP A 100 6.25 -5.47 -21.34
C ASP A 100 4.77 -5.12 -21.32
N ASP A 101 3.90 -6.06 -21.71
CA ASP A 101 2.45 -5.91 -21.63
C ASP A 101 1.99 -5.75 -20.18
N ARG A 102 2.61 -6.50 -19.25
CA ARG A 102 2.37 -6.37 -17.81
C ARG A 102 2.72 -4.98 -17.30
N ASN A 103 3.89 -4.45 -17.65
CA ASN A 103 4.34 -3.14 -17.22
C ASN A 103 3.48 -2.01 -17.82
N ALA A 104 3.18 -2.08 -19.11
CA ALA A 104 2.29 -1.14 -19.79
C ALA A 104 0.89 -1.14 -19.14
N ARG A 105 0.38 -2.32 -18.77
CA ARG A 105 -0.89 -2.46 -18.07
C ARG A 105 -0.85 -1.83 -16.68
N ILE A 106 0.18 -2.11 -15.88
CA ILE A 106 0.35 -1.51 -14.55
C ILE A 106 0.41 0.02 -14.66
N GLN A 107 1.16 0.56 -15.62
CA GLN A 107 1.24 2.02 -15.83
C GLN A 107 -0.11 2.63 -16.21
N SER A 108 -0.82 1.99 -17.14
CA SER A 108 -2.17 2.41 -17.55
C SER A 108 -3.15 2.40 -16.37
N MET A 109 -3.14 1.33 -15.57
CA MET A 109 -3.98 1.23 -14.39
C MET A 109 -3.64 2.31 -13.37
N THR A 110 -2.37 2.43 -12.99
CA THR A 110 -1.90 3.47 -12.05
C THR A 110 -2.30 4.87 -12.51
N HIS A 111 -2.23 5.16 -13.80
CA HIS A 111 -2.71 6.42 -14.36
C HIS A 111 -4.23 6.60 -14.17
N SER A 112 -5.03 5.60 -14.53
CA SER A 112 -6.49 5.62 -14.35
C SER A 112 -6.89 5.80 -12.87
N PHE A 113 -6.21 5.11 -11.94
CA PHE A 113 -6.44 5.28 -10.51
C PHE A 113 -6.12 6.69 -10.03
N LYS A 114 -5.00 7.27 -10.48
CA LYS A 114 -4.63 8.65 -10.14
C LYS A 114 -5.65 9.66 -10.66
N LEU A 115 -6.18 9.46 -11.86
CA LEU A 115 -7.25 10.30 -12.44
C LEU A 115 -8.56 10.20 -11.66
N LEU A 116 -8.97 8.99 -11.30
CA LEU A 116 -10.19 8.79 -10.49
C LEU A 116 -10.02 9.32 -9.07
N PHE A 117 -8.84 9.16 -8.45
CA PHE A 117 -8.53 9.76 -7.16
C PHE A 117 -8.55 11.29 -7.21
N HIS A 118 -8.04 11.88 -8.28
CA HIS A 118 -8.17 13.31 -8.53
C HIS A 118 -9.64 13.73 -8.66
N SER A 119 -10.43 12.96 -9.42
CA SER A 119 -11.87 13.19 -9.58
C SER A 119 -12.62 13.10 -8.24
N LEU A 120 -12.29 12.13 -7.40
CA LEU A 120 -12.83 11.99 -6.05
C LEU A 120 -12.54 13.23 -5.21
N LYS A 121 -11.30 13.75 -5.24
CA LYS A 121 -10.95 15.01 -4.57
C LYS A 121 -11.74 16.21 -5.08
N THR A 122 -11.99 16.26 -6.39
CA THR A 122 -12.80 17.32 -7.01
C THR A 122 -14.26 17.25 -6.56
N HIS A 123 -14.87 16.07 -6.58
CA HIS A 123 -16.25 15.86 -6.10
C HIS A 123 -16.41 16.17 -4.61
N THR A 124 -15.38 15.91 -3.82
CA THR A 124 -15.40 16.09 -2.36
C THR A 124 -14.84 17.43 -1.89
N LYS A 125 -14.54 18.34 -2.82
CA LYS A 125 -13.90 19.63 -2.53
C LYS A 125 -14.71 20.44 -1.51
N GLY A 126 -14.08 20.77 -0.38
CA GLY A 126 -14.70 21.53 0.71
C GLY A 126 -15.75 20.75 1.52
N LYS A 127 -15.93 19.44 1.23
CA LYS A 127 -16.84 18.54 1.96
C LYS A 127 -16.10 17.45 2.71
N VAL A 128 -14.99 16.98 2.17
CA VAL A 128 -14.07 16.05 2.84
C VAL A 128 -12.78 16.78 3.17
N ASP A 129 -12.33 16.64 4.42
CA ASP A 129 -11.01 17.08 4.85
C ASP A 129 -9.98 16.02 4.42
N TRP A 130 -9.11 16.40 3.48
CA TRP A 130 -8.03 15.55 2.96
C TRP A 130 -6.71 15.71 3.74
N TYR A 131 -6.63 16.64 4.70
CA TYR A 131 -5.45 16.82 5.54
C TYR A 131 -5.04 15.55 6.32
N PRO A 132 -5.95 14.71 6.85
CA PRO A 132 -5.60 13.45 7.48
C PRO A 132 -4.74 12.53 6.60
N LEU A 133 -4.93 12.51 5.28
CA LEU A 133 -4.09 11.70 4.38
C LEU A 133 -2.64 12.22 4.33
N SER A 134 -2.46 13.54 4.40
CA SER A 134 -1.13 14.15 4.50
C SER A 134 -0.48 13.86 5.86
N GLN A 135 -1.26 13.91 6.96
CA GLN A 135 -0.76 13.52 8.28
C GLN A 135 -0.33 12.06 8.32
N TRP A 136 -1.14 11.16 7.76
CA TRP A 136 -0.83 9.75 7.60
C TRP A 136 0.50 9.55 6.84
N SER A 137 0.68 10.21 5.70
CA SER A 137 1.90 10.08 4.90
C SER A 137 3.14 10.54 5.65
N TYR A 138 3.04 11.68 6.35
CA TYR A 138 4.14 12.23 7.11
C TYR A 138 4.53 11.35 8.29
N ALA A 139 3.54 10.92 9.09
CA ALA A 139 3.76 10.05 10.24
C ALA A 139 4.29 8.67 9.83
N TRP A 140 3.85 8.15 8.68
CA TRP A 140 4.38 6.91 8.12
C TRP A 140 5.88 7.03 7.80
N ASP A 141 6.29 8.09 7.10
CA ASP A 141 7.71 8.29 6.76
C ASP A 141 8.58 8.48 8.01
N LEU A 142 8.06 9.14 9.05
CA LEU A 142 8.73 9.24 10.35
C LEU A 142 8.85 7.87 11.04
N CYS A 143 7.80 7.06 11.04
CA CYS A 143 7.87 5.68 11.54
C CYS A 143 8.98 4.89 10.85
N ILE A 144 9.10 5.00 9.52
CA ILE A 144 10.14 4.32 8.75
C ILE A 144 11.54 4.76 9.21
N ALA A 145 11.77 6.07 9.38
CA ALA A 145 13.05 6.58 9.88
C ALA A 145 13.37 6.06 11.30
N ASP A 146 12.39 6.06 12.18
CA ASP A 146 12.56 5.58 13.55
C ASP A 146 12.76 4.06 13.63
N LEU A 147 12.17 3.29 12.72
CA LEU A 147 12.44 1.86 12.59
C LEU A 147 13.87 1.58 12.13
N HIS A 148 14.44 2.38 11.22
CA HIS A 148 15.86 2.29 10.88
C HIS A 148 16.76 2.59 12.08
N ASN A 149 16.41 3.61 12.87
CA ASN A 149 17.13 3.93 14.09
C ASN A 149 17.03 2.79 15.12
N LEU A 150 15.84 2.21 15.29
CA LEU A 150 15.60 1.05 16.15
C LEU A 150 16.45 -0.15 15.73
N ASP A 151 16.54 -0.44 14.44
CA ASP A 151 17.37 -1.52 13.91
C ASP A 151 18.86 -1.30 14.24
N ALA A 152 19.37 -0.09 14.00
CA ALA A 152 20.77 0.27 14.29
C ALA A 152 21.09 0.14 15.79
N GLN A 153 20.19 0.61 16.67
CA GLN A 153 20.38 0.48 18.12
C GLN A 153 20.28 -0.98 18.59
N SER A 154 19.35 -1.76 18.01
CA SER A 154 19.21 -3.19 18.30
C SER A 154 20.47 -3.94 17.92
N GLU A 155 21.00 -3.71 16.71
CA GLU A 155 22.22 -4.33 16.23
C GLU A 155 23.42 -3.98 17.12
N LYS A 156 23.56 -2.70 17.49
CA LYS A 156 24.62 -2.25 18.40
C LYS A 156 24.56 -2.98 19.74
N GLN A 157 23.41 -2.99 20.41
CA GLN A 157 23.28 -3.65 21.70
C GLN A 157 23.51 -5.17 21.61
N LEU A 158 23.00 -5.82 20.57
CA LEU A 158 23.26 -7.26 20.36
C LEU A 158 24.75 -7.52 20.20
N ASN A 159 25.46 -6.72 19.41
CA ASN A 159 26.91 -6.84 19.26
C ASN A 159 27.63 -6.64 20.60
N ASP A 160 27.22 -5.66 21.41
CA ASP A 160 27.79 -5.43 22.74
C ASP A 160 27.59 -6.64 23.66
N PHE A 161 26.37 -7.18 23.76
CA PHE A 161 26.06 -8.36 24.59
C PHE A 161 26.78 -9.63 24.10
N PHE A 162 26.80 -9.86 22.79
CA PHE A 162 27.48 -11.03 22.22
C PHE A 162 29.01 -10.90 22.31
N GLY A 163 29.56 -9.68 22.22
CA GLY A 163 30.98 -9.42 22.34
C GLY A 163 31.53 -9.62 23.76
N GLN A 164 30.69 -9.46 24.78
CA GLN A 164 31.06 -9.73 26.18
C GLN A 164 31.27 -11.22 26.48
N THR A 165 30.74 -12.12 25.66
CA THR A 165 30.89 -13.57 25.85
C THR A 165 31.76 -14.17 24.76
N GLN A 166 32.92 -14.71 25.14
CA GLN A 166 33.86 -15.29 24.19
C GLN A 166 33.18 -16.34 23.29
N ASN A 167 33.31 -16.16 21.98
CA ASN A 167 32.81 -17.03 20.90
C ASN A 167 31.28 -17.24 20.82
N LEU A 168 30.46 -16.59 21.65
CA LEU A 168 29.01 -16.86 21.70
C LEU A 168 28.31 -16.63 20.36
N LEU A 169 28.63 -15.54 19.64
CA LEU A 169 28.04 -15.26 18.34
C LEU A 169 28.40 -16.33 17.29
N GLN A 170 29.64 -16.82 17.33
CA GLN A 170 30.09 -17.87 16.42
C GLN A 170 29.38 -19.19 16.72
N ASP A 171 29.22 -19.53 18.00
CA ASP A 171 28.45 -20.69 18.44
C ASP A 171 26.99 -20.60 18.01
N ILE A 172 26.35 -19.44 18.16
CA ILE A 172 24.98 -19.21 17.69
C ILE A 172 24.87 -19.40 16.18
N LYS A 173 25.76 -18.80 15.39
CA LYS A 173 25.76 -18.94 13.92
C LYS A 173 25.97 -20.39 13.48
N ARG A 174 26.89 -21.10 14.13
CA ARG A 174 27.20 -22.52 13.84
C ARG A 174 26.03 -23.43 14.20
N ASP A 175 25.50 -23.28 15.42
CA ASP A 175 24.48 -24.17 15.95
C ASP A 175 23.12 -23.96 15.26
N SER A 176 22.78 -22.70 14.98
CA SER A 176 21.53 -22.37 14.27
C SER A 176 21.60 -22.53 12.76
N GLY A 177 22.82 -22.63 12.18
CA GLY A 177 23.04 -22.60 10.74
C GLY A 177 22.78 -21.22 10.09
N ASN A 178 22.41 -20.20 10.86
CA ASN A 178 22.11 -18.87 10.34
C ASN A 178 23.34 -17.96 10.38
N LYS A 179 23.99 -17.76 9.23
CA LYS A 179 25.16 -16.87 9.08
C LYS A 179 24.86 -15.40 9.45
N ASN A 180 23.59 -14.99 9.29
CA ASN A 180 23.08 -13.64 9.54
C ASN A 180 22.21 -13.58 10.81
N ALA A 181 22.58 -14.33 11.85
CA ALA A 181 21.81 -14.44 13.10
C ALA A 181 21.44 -13.06 13.69
N ILE A 182 22.36 -12.09 13.71
CA ILE A 182 22.09 -10.74 14.24
C ILE A 182 20.99 -10.04 13.45
N LYS A 183 21.12 -9.93 12.12
CA LYS A 183 20.10 -9.31 11.26
C LYS A 183 18.73 -9.98 11.42
N THR A 184 18.73 -11.30 11.57
CA THR A 184 17.50 -12.09 11.80
C THR A 184 16.85 -11.72 13.14
N ILE A 185 17.65 -11.60 14.19
CA ILE A 185 17.19 -11.19 15.52
C ILE A 185 16.67 -9.74 15.48
N VAL A 186 17.41 -8.81 14.86
CA VAL A 186 17.03 -7.39 14.74
C VAL A 186 15.68 -7.25 14.01
N ALA A 187 15.53 -7.87 12.84
CA ALA A 187 14.28 -7.81 12.09
C ALA A 187 13.08 -8.37 12.90
N ASN A 188 13.31 -9.42 13.69
CA ASN A 188 12.27 -9.95 14.57
C ASN A 188 11.99 -9.02 15.76
N LEU A 189 13.01 -8.46 16.43
CA LEU A 189 12.82 -7.47 17.49
C LEU A 189 11.99 -6.29 17.00
N ARG A 190 12.31 -5.75 15.82
CA ARG A 190 11.53 -4.70 15.16
C ARG A 190 10.06 -5.10 14.99
N ARG A 191 9.80 -6.27 14.41
CA ARG A 191 8.42 -6.78 14.22
C ARG A 191 7.66 -6.89 15.55
N ILE A 192 8.31 -7.36 16.61
CA ILE A 192 7.69 -7.53 17.92
C ILE A 192 7.35 -6.20 18.56
N LEU A 193 8.31 -5.28 18.58
CA LEU A 193 8.14 -3.96 19.16
C LEU A 193 7.07 -3.20 18.39
N TRP A 194 7.10 -3.24 17.06
CA TRP A 194 6.06 -2.68 16.20
C TRP A 194 4.68 -3.22 16.56
N SER A 195 4.53 -4.56 16.63
CA SER A 195 3.26 -5.19 17.02
C SER A 195 2.78 -4.72 18.40
N ARG A 196 3.67 -4.61 19.39
CA ARG A 196 3.28 -4.09 20.71
C ARG A 196 2.84 -2.63 20.67
N ILE A 197 3.50 -1.80 19.86
CA ILE A 197 3.14 -0.39 19.68
C ILE A 197 1.76 -0.29 19.02
N THR A 198 1.53 -1.00 17.92
CA THR A 198 0.27 -0.93 17.17
C THR A 198 -0.93 -1.45 17.96
N HIS A 199 -0.71 -2.41 18.86
CA HIS A 199 -1.75 -2.98 19.74
C HIS A 199 -1.82 -2.31 21.13
N GLN A 200 -1.03 -1.26 21.39
CA GLN A 200 -0.97 -0.56 22.69
C GLN A 200 -0.64 -1.48 23.88
N GLN A 201 0.28 -2.42 23.69
CA GLN A 201 0.66 -3.46 24.68
C GLN A 201 2.05 -3.24 25.32
N LEU A 202 2.55 -1.99 25.34
CA LEU A 202 3.88 -1.68 25.87
C LEU A 202 3.99 -1.87 27.39
N ASP A 203 2.90 -1.65 28.13
CA ASP A 203 2.91 -1.68 29.60
C ASP A 203 2.99 -3.11 30.19
N SER A 204 2.63 -4.13 29.40
CA SER A 204 2.73 -5.53 29.81
C SER A 204 4.10 -6.11 29.44
N TRP A 205 5.07 -6.04 30.37
CA TRP A 205 6.39 -6.64 30.13
C TRP A 205 6.37 -8.18 30.24
N SER A 206 5.76 -8.83 29.26
CA SER A 206 5.96 -10.26 29.00
C SER A 206 7.27 -10.47 28.23
N PRO A 207 7.94 -11.64 28.35
CA PRO A 207 9.08 -11.97 27.50
C PRO A 207 8.73 -11.77 26.02
N VAL A 208 9.59 -11.04 25.32
CA VAL A 208 9.46 -10.70 23.90
C VAL A 208 9.69 -11.93 23.03
N VAL A 209 10.49 -12.88 23.49
CA VAL A 209 10.67 -14.18 22.85
C VAL A 209 10.52 -15.32 23.86
N GLN A 210 9.93 -16.42 23.40
CA GLN A 210 9.78 -17.65 24.17
C GLN A 210 10.71 -18.73 23.64
N ILE A 211 10.97 -19.73 24.48
CA ILE A 211 11.78 -20.89 24.14
C ILE A 211 10.98 -22.15 24.38
N VAL A 212 11.04 -23.09 23.44
CA VAL A 212 10.66 -24.47 23.71
C VAL A 212 11.81 -25.40 23.36
N ALA A 213 12.05 -26.33 24.29
CA ALA A 213 12.97 -27.42 24.06
C ALA A 213 12.27 -28.49 23.21
N LEU A 214 12.80 -28.77 22.03
CA LEU A 214 12.32 -29.83 21.14
C LEU A 214 13.13 -31.11 21.37
N LYS A 215 12.48 -32.28 21.21
CA LYS A 215 13.05 -33.64 21.25
C LYS A 215 14.05 -33.88 22.39
N ASP A 216 13.62 -34.60 23.43
CA ASP A 216 14.48 -35.03 24.56
C ASP A 216 15.25 -33.90 25.26
N ARG A 217 14.74 -32.66 25.19
CA ARG A 217 15.38 -31.43 25.71
C ARG A 217 16.74 -31.09 25.10
N LYS A 218 17.11 -31.70 23.97
CA LYS A 218 18.43 -31.45 23.35
C LYS A 218 18.38 -30.24 22.43
N GLN A 219 17.32 -30.06 21.65
CA GLN A 219 17.16 -28.95 20.71
C GLN A 219 16.37 -27.80 21.34
N GLY A 220 16.59 -26.58 20.88
CA GLY A 220 15.85 -25.41 21.35
C GLY A 220 15.37 -24.55 20.20
N VAL A 221 14.19 -23.95 20.32
CA VAL A 221 13.67 -23.00 19.35
C VAL A 221 13.33 -21.71 20.05
N VAL A 222 13.78 -20.59 19.49
CA VAL A 222 13.40 -19.24 19.91
C VAL A 222 12.34 -18.73 18.93
N TRP A 223 11.17 -18.34 19.44
CA TRP A 223 10.08 -17.79 18.64
C TRP A 223 9.40 -16.59 19.31
N TYR A 224 8.53 -15.91 18.57
CA TYR A 224 7.67 -14.84 19.06
C TYR A 224 6.20 -15.10 18.77
N GLY A 225 5.30 -14.89 19.73
CA GLY A 225 3.86 -15.03 19.49
C GLY A 225 3.49 -16.49 19.26
N ARG A 226 3.25 -16.90 18.01
CA ARG A 226 2.85 -18.27 17.68
C ARG A 226 4.08 -19.17 17.47
N PRO A 227 4.00 -20.49 17.75
CA PRO A 227 5.11 -21.41 17.50
C PRO A 227 5.60 -21.47 16.05
N SER A 228 4.79 -21.01 15.08
CA SER A 228 5.15 -20.88 13.67
C SER A 228 6.15 -19.76 13.39
N ASP A 229 6.23 -18.75 14.26
CA ASP A 229 7.08 -17.56 14.13
C ASP A 229 8.49 -17.81 14.66
N VAL A 230 9.13 -18.85 14.14
CA VAL A 230 10.47 -19.26 14.57
C VAL A 230 11.51 -18.22 14.14
N ILE A 231 12.24 -17.69 15.13
CA ILE A 231 13.33 -16.74 14.92
C ILE A 231 14.63 -17.50 14.61
N LEU A 232 14.98 -18.45 15.48
CA LEU A 232 16.16 -19.31 15.35
C LEU A 232 15.86 -20.71 15.91
N ARG A 233 16.41 -21.73 15.25
CA ARG A 233 16.43 -23.11 15.72
C ARG A 233 17.85 -23.46 16.14
N PHE A 234 18.01 -24.20 17.22
CA PHE A 234 19.30 -24.58 17.79
C PHE A 234 19.35 -26.09 17.97
N LYS A 235 20.51 -26.71 17.71
CA LYS A 235 20.74 -28.11 18.03
C LYS A 235 20.97 -28.29 19.53
N GLU A 236 21.42 -27.24 20.22
CA GLU A 236 21.61 -27.21 21.68
C GLU A 236 20.62 -26.26 22.38
N ALA A 237 19.76 -26.79 23.24
CA ALA A 237 18.78 -26.01 23.98
C ALA A 237 19.43 -24.90 24.84
N ARG A 238 20.61 -25.16 25.42
CA ARG A 238 21.35 -24.17 26.22
C ARG A 238 21.67 -22.90 25.44
N LEU A 239 22.02 -23.01 24.16
CA LEU A 239 22.28 -21.86 23.30
C LEU A 239 20.99 -21.09 22.97
N ALA A 240 19.87 -21.79 22.79
CA ALA A 240 18.56 -21.16 22.66
C ALA A 240 18.18 -20.34 23.91
N TYR A 241 18.40 -20.89 25.11
CA TYR A 241 18.19 -20.17 26.38
C TYR A 241 19.04 -18.91 26.49
N LYS A 242 20.35 -19.01 26.26
CA LYS A 242 21.25 -17.86 26.30
C LYS A 242 20.86 -16.79 25.26
N THR A 243 20.53 -17.22 24.04
CA THR A 243 20.17 -16.29 22.96
C THR A 243 18.86 -15.56 23.30
N SER A 244 17.85 -16.28 23.76
CA SER A 244 16.57 -15.69 24.17
C SER A 244 16.71 -14.73 25.36
N ASP A 245 17.54 -15.04 26.35
CA ASP A 245 17.84 -14.14 27.47
C ASP A 245 18.46 -12.83 26.97
N ILE A 246 19.43 -12.91 26.05
CA ILE A 246 20.03 -11.71 25.42
C ILE A 246 18.99 -10.92 24.63
N ILE A 247 18.17 -11.58 23.81
CA ILE A 247 17.12 -10.91 23.03
C ILE A 247 16.13 -10.18 23.95
N ASN A 248 15.68 -10.84 25.02
CA ASN A 248 14.76 -10.26 25.98
C ASN A 248 15.39 -9.08 26.74
N LYS A 249 16.69 -9.14 27.08
CA LYS A 249 17.43 -8.03 27.68
C LYS A 249 17.55 -6.84 26.73
N VAL A 250 17.91 -7.08 25.46
CA VAL A 250 17.98 -6.03 24.45
C VAL A 250 16.62 -5.39 24.24
N ALA A 251 15.56 -6.18 24.08
CA ALA A 251 14.21 -5.67 23.95
C ALA A 251 13.81 -4.81 25.15
N LYS A 252 14.11 -5.28 26.38
CA LYS A 252 13.85 -4.52 27.61
C LYS A 252 14.59 -3.20 27.60
N ASN A 253 15.88 -3.22 27.30
CA ASN A 253 16.70 -2.01 27.25
C ASN A 253 16.18 -1.01 26.22
N LEU A 254 15.73 -1.46 25.04
CA LEU A 254 15.14 -0.60 24.02
C LEU A 254 13.83 0.07 24.49
N CYS A 255 13.15 -0.50 25.48
CA CYS A 255 11.96 0.08 26.10
C CYS A 255 12.25 0.89 27.39
N LEU A 256 13.50 0.98 27.85
CA LEU A 256 13.88 1.81 29.01
C LEU A 256 14.10 3.27 28.61
N GLU A 257 14.13 4.17 29.61
CA GLU A 257 14.20 5.64 29.44
C GLU A 257 15.26 6.15 28.46
N ARG A 258 16.42 5.50 28.37
CA ARG A 258 17.49 5.89 27.44
C ARG A 258 17.08 5.77 25.96
N TYR A 259 16.12 4.91 25.65
CA TYR A 259 15.60 4.65 24.30
C TYR A 259 14.10 4.94 24.17
N LEU A 260 13.46 5.44 25.24
CA LEU A 260 12.06 5.91 25.24
C LEU A 260 11.79 6.93 24.15
N ASN A 261 12.80 7.67 23.69
CA ASN A 261 12.60 8.61 22.60
C ASN A 261 12.13 7.90 21.32
N ILE A 262 12.80 6.82 20.89
CA ILE A 262 12.44 6.11 19.65
C ILE A 262 11.08 5.41 19.80
N ILE A 263 10.88 4.66 20.88
CA ILE A 263 9.61 3.94 21.10
C ILE A 263 8.45 4.90 21.33
N GLY A 264 8.67 6.00 22.04
CA GLY A 264 7.69 7.06 22.27
C GLY A 264 7.33 7.83 21.00
N GLN A 265 8.31 8.13 20.15
CA GLN A 265 8.09 8.69 18.81
C GLN A 265 7.26 7.72 17.96
N LEU A 266 7.67 6.46 17.83
CA LEU A 266 6.91 5.44 17.10
C LEU A 266 5.47 5.32 17.60
N THR A 267 5.25 5.36 18.93
CA THR A 267 3.91 5.29 19.52
C THR A 267 3.07 6.51 19.16
N THR A 268 3.67 7.69 19.18
CA THR A 268 3.01 8.95 18.80
C THR A 268 2.62 8.93 17.32
N GLU A 269 3.56 8.57 16.44
CA GLU A 269 3.33 8.52 15.00
C GLU A 269 2.30 7.46 14.62
N VAL A 270 2.34 6.27 15.26
CA VAL A 270 1.30 5.24 15.10
C VAL A 270 -0.07 5.77 15.52
N GLY A 271 -0.15 6.52 16.62
CA GLY A 271 -1.40 7.18 17.03
C GLY A 271 -1.92 8.19 16.00
N ILE A 272 -1.03 8.99 15.39
CA ILE A 272 -1.38 9.92 14.31
C ILE A 272 -1.92 9.15 13.09
N ILE A 273 -1.26 8.06 12.71
CA ILE A 273 -1.67 7.18 11.60
C ILE A 273 -3.07 6.60 11.89
N GLN A 274 -3.30 6.04 13.08
CA GLN A 274 -4.60 5.49 13.49
C GLN A 274 -5.70 6.54 13.42
N GLY A 275 -5.48 7.72 14.03
CA GLY A 275 -6.45 8.80 14.00
C GLY A 275 -6.72 9.34 12.59
N ALA A 276 -5.71 9.37 11.72
CA ALA A 276 -5.89 9.72 10.32
C ALA A 276 -6.75 8.70 9.56
N ILE A 277 -6.50 7.41 9.76
CA ILE A 277 -7.29 6.31 9.16
C ILE A 277 -8.75 6.41 9.62
N GLU A 278 -9.01 6.63 10.90
CA GLU A 278 -10.37 6.77 11.44
C GLU A 278 -11.12 7.95 10.81
N LYS A 279 -10.48 9.14 10.75
CA LYS A 279 -11.09 10.34 10.12
C LYS A 279 -11.37 10.14 8.63
N LEU A 280 -10.44 9.52 7.91
CA LEU A 280 -10.63 9.20 6.50
C LEU A 280 -11.76 8.17 6.33
N SER A 281 -11.79 7.12 7.15
CA SER A 281 -12.83 6.07 7.07
C SER A 281 -14.23 6.63 7.30
N ALA A 282 -14.38 7.54 8.27
CA ALA A 282 -15.65 8.20 8.55
C ALA A 282 -16.11 9.10 7.38
N SER A 283 -15.19 9.88 6.79
CA SER A 283 -15.50 10.84 5.72
C SER A 283 -15.57 10.22 4.32
N LEU A 284 -14.93 9.07 4.12
CA LEU A 284 -14.86 8.34 2.86
C LEU A 284 -15.75 7.09 2.82
N SER A 285 -16.62 6.90 3.82
CA SER A 285 -17.62 5.83 3.78
C SER A 285 -18.61 6.04 2.62
N SER A 286 -19.08 4.94 2.00
CA SER A 286 -20.03 5.01 0.88
C SER A 286 -21.28 5.84 1.22
N ASP A 287 -21.80 5.70 2.44
CA ASP A 287 -23.00 6.41 2.90
C ASP A 287 -22.81 7.92 2.97
N VAL A 288 -21.60 8.40 3.27
CA VAL A 288 -21.25 9.83 3.29
C VAL A 288 -20.88 10.33 1.90
N LEU A 289 -20.09 9.55 1.15
CA LEU A 289 -19.57 9.96 -0.15
C LEU A 289 -20.63 10.02 -1.24
N ARG A 290 -21.52 9.04 -1.32
CA ARG A 290 -22.46 8.91 -2.44
C ARG A 290 -23.33 10.17 -2.61
N PRO A 291 -23.97 10.73 -1.57
CA PRO A 291 -24.71 11.98 -1.69
C PRO A 291 -23.86 13.17 -2.14
N ILE A 292 -22.60 13.27 -1.67
CA ILE A 292 -21.68 14.36 -2.04
C ILE A 292 -21.33 14.29 -3.53
N ILE A 293 -21.00 13.09 -4.02
CA ILE A 293 -20.62 12.86 -5.42
C ILE A 293 -21.82 13.10 -6.34
N GLU A 294 -23.02 12.64 -5.98
CA GLU A 294 -24.24 12.82 -6.77
C GLU A 294 -24.61 14.30 -6.99
N GLN A 295 -24.28 15.16 -6.03
CA GLN A 295 -24.55 16.61 -6.06
C GLN A 295 -23.46 17.43 -6.76
N SER A 296 -22.39 16.79 -7.23
CA SER A 296 -21.24 17.47 -7.84
C SER A 296 -20.92 16.87 -9.21
N ARG A 297 -20.04 17.54 -9.97
CA ARG A 297 -19.54 17.07 -11.26
C ARG A 297 -18.03 17.25 -11.32
N CYS A 298 -17.34 16.37 -12.02
CA CYS A 298 -15.94 16.50 -12.39
C CYS A 298 -15.76 16.37 -13.92
N GLU A 299 -14.54 16.53 -14.41
CA GLU A 299 -14.20 16.45 -15.84
C GLU A 299 -14.45 15.05 -16.45
N LEU A 300 -14.49 14.01 -15.62
CA LEU A 300 -14.76 12.63 -16.04
C LEU A 300 -16.25 12.25 -15.94
N CYS A 301 -17.12 13.17 -15.48
CA CYS A 301 -18.56 12.91 -15.44
C CYS A 301 -19.14 12.87 -16.86
N PRO A 302 -19.89 11.82 -17.23
CA PRO A 302 -20.62 11.78 -18.50
C PRO A 302 -21.57 12.97 -18.62
N VAL A 303 -21.59 13.58 -19.81
CA VAL A 303 -22.46 14.71 -20.18
C VAL A 303 -23.70 14.21 -20.88
#